data_AF-A0A9D9SW73-F1
#
_entry.id   AF-A0A9D9SW73-F1
#
_cell.length_a   1.000
_cell.length_b   1.000
_cell.length_c   1.000
_cell.angle_alpha   90.00
_cell.angle_beta   90.00
_cell.angle_gamma   90.00
#
_symmetry.space_group_name_H-M   'P 1'
#
loop_
_entity.id
_entity.type
_entity.pdbx_description
1 polymer ?
#
loop_
_entity_poly.entity_id
_entity_poly.type
_entity_poly.pdbx_seq_one_letter_code
_entity_poly.pdbx_strand_id
1 'polypeptide(L)' 'MRHYEVVFLVHPDQSEQVPGMIERYTQAVQKDGGKIHRLEDWGRRQLAHLINKVHKA' A
#
# COMPACT_ATOMS: atom_id res chain seq x y z
N MET A 1 21.82 -0.08 6.30
CA MET A 1 20.61 0.63 5.81
C MET A 1 19.62 0.76 6.95
N ARG A 2 18.72 1.75 6.90
CA ARG A 2 17.65 1.94 7.89
C ARG A 2 16.44 1.08 7.51
N HIS A 3 15.69 0.61 8.51
CA HIS A 3 14.42 -0.07 8.32
C HIS A 3 13.28 0.95 8.39
N TYR A 4 12.29 0.80 7.51
CA TYR A 4 11.10 1.65 7.45
C TYR A 4 9.85 0.80 7.39
N GLU A 5 8.77 1.30 7.97
CA GLU A 5 7.42 0.79 7.76
C GLU A 5 6.64 1.83 6.94
N VAL A 6 6.09 1.40 5.82
CA VAL A 6 5.30 2.25 4.92
C VAL A 6 3.91 1.66 4.86
N VAL A 7 2.91 2.49 5.18
CA VAL A 7 1.49 2.16 5.09
C VAL A 7 0.84 3.19 4.18
N PHE A 8 0.05 2.72 3.21
CA PHE A 8 -0.74 3.57 2.34
C PHE A 8 -2.16 3.01 2.22
N LEU A 9 -3.12 3.93 2.11
CA LEU A 9 -4.53 3.62 1.88
C LEU A 9 -4.85 3.95 0.43
N VAL A 10 -5.56 3.05 -0.24
CA VAL A 10 -5.98 3.23 -1.63
C VAL A 10 -7.48 3.54 -1.64
N HIS A 11 -7.91 4.40 -2.57
CA HIS A 11 -9.33 4.66 -2.74
C HIS A 11 -10.05 3.35 -3.14
N PRO A 12 -11.22 3.02 -2.57
CA PRO A 12 -11.88 1.74 -2.80
C PRO A 12 -12.22 1.46 -4.28
N ASP A 13 -12.42 2.51 -5.08
CA ASP A 13 -12.69 2.38 -6.51
C ASP A 13 -11.44 1.96 -7.32
N GLN A 14 -10.25 1.98 -6.71
CA GLN A 14 -8.98 1.60 -7.32
C GLN A 14 -8.43 0.27 -6.78
N SER A 15 -9.23 -0.51 -6.04
CA SER A 15 -8.76 -1.76 -5.44
C SER A 15 -8.16 -2.75 -6.44
N GLU A 16 -8.67 -2.82 -7.67
CA GLU A 16 -8.12 -3.70 -8.72
C GLU A 16 -6.69 -3.31 -9.16
N GLN A 17 -6.28 -2.06 -8.91
CA GLN A 17 -4.96 -1.56 -9.30
C GLN A 17 -3.87 -1.83 -8.25
N VAL A 18 -4.27 -2.24 -7.03
CA VAL A 18 -3.37 -2.44 -5.89
C VAL A 18 -2.24 -3.44 -6.21
N PRO A 19 -2.48 -4.62 -6.81
CA PRO A 19 -1.40 -5.56 -7.13
C PRO A 19 -0.31 -4.95 -8.03
N GLY A 20 -0.72 -4.20 -9.07
CA GLY A 20 0.22 -3.54 -9.98
C GLY A 20 0.95 -2.35 -9.37
N MET A 21 0.38 -1.70 -8.34
CA MET A 21 1.11 -0.68 -7.57
C MET A 21 2.18 -1.30 -6.68
N ILE A 22 1.83 -2.38 -5.97
CA ILE A 22 2.76 -3.13 -5.11
C ILE A 22 3.98 -3.61 -5.89
N GLU A 23 3.75 -4.17 -7.08
CA GLU A 23 4.83 -4.64 -7.95
C GLU A 23 5.76 -3.49 -8.36
N ARG A 24 5.21 -2.36 -8.83
CA ARG A 24 6.00 -1.19 -9.23
C ARG A 24 6.85 -0.63 -8.09
N TYR A 25 6.30 -0.52 -6.88
CA TYR A 25 7.06 -0.04 -5.72
C TYR A 25 8.13 -1.05 -5.28
N THR A 26 7.82 -2.35 -5.35
CA THR A 26 8.78 -3.41 -5.04
C THR A 26 9.98 -3.37 -5.98
N GLN A 27 9.73 -3.24 -7.28
CA GLN A 27 10.78 -3.14 -8.29
C GLN A 27 11.64 -1.88 -8.09
N ALA A 28 11.04 -0.73 -7.77
CA ALA A 28 11.78 0.49 -7.49
C ALA A 28 12.73 0.33 -6.30
N VAL A 29 12.25 -0.22 -5.18
CA VAL A 29 13.07 -0.46 -3.99
C VAL A 29 14.21 -1.44 -4.26
N GLN A 30 13.93 -2.53 -4.98
CA GLN A 30 14.92 -3.53 -5.32
C GLN A 30 15.99 -3.00 -6.29
N LYS A 31 15.60 -2.16 -7.25
CA LYS A 31 16.51 -1.53 -8.22
C LYS A 31 17.55 -0.64 -7.53
N ASP A 32 17.16 0.04 -6.46
CA ASP A 32 18.06 0.89 -5.66
C ASP A 32 18.84 0.10 -4.59
N GLY A 33 18.81 -1.24 -4.65
CA GLY A 33 19.53 -2.14 -3.74
C GLY A 33 18.86 -2.38 -2.40
N GLY A 34 17.62 -1.92 -2.22
CA GLY A 34 16.82 -2.16 -1.01
C GLY A 34 16.23 -3.58 -0.94
N LYS A 35 15.89 -4.01 0.28
CA LYS A 35 15.22 -5.30 0.52
C LYS A 35 13.87 -5.08 1.20
N ILE A 36 12.84 -5.72 0.68
CA ILE A 36 11.53 -5.80 1.36
C ILE A 36 11.58 -6.96 2.34
N HIS A 37 11.33 -6.67 3.61
CA HIS A 37 11.28 -7.68 4.68
C HIS A 37 9.87 -8.23 4.90
N ARG A 38 8.84 -7.40 4.70
CA ARG A 38 7.44 -7.73 4.94
C ARG A 38 6.56 -6.99 3.95
N LEU A 39 5.57 -7.70 3.41
CA LEU A 39 4.55 -7.17 2.52
C LEU A 39 3.23 -7.77 2.98
N GLU A 40 2.28 -6.92 3.34
CA GLU A 40 0.95 -7.31 3.80
C GLU A 40 -0.09 -6.48 3.05
N ASP A 41 -1.02 -7.16 2.38
CA ASP A 41 -2.23 -6.54 1.86
C ASP A 41 -3.37 -6.82 2.85
N TRP A 42 -3.89 -5.75 3.46
CA TRP A 42 -4.96 -5.83 4.46
C TRP A 42 -6.37 -5.84 3.85
N GLY A 43 -6.46 -5.63 2.53
CA GLY A 43 -7.71 -5.48 1.80
C GLY A 43 -8.54 -4.29 2.26
N ARG A 44 -9.78 -4.24 1.78
CA ARG A 44 -10.73 -3.18 2.09
C ARG A 44 -11.24 -3.28 3.52
N ARG A 45 -11.09 -2.22 4.31
CA ARG A 45 -11.52 -2.15 5.72
C ARG A 45 -12.35 -0.91 6.00
N GLN A 46 -13.17 -0.99 7.06
CA GLN A 46 -13.95 0.16 7.55
C GLN A 46 -13.03 1.14 8.27
N LEU A 47 -13.10 2.41 7.88
CA LEU A 47 -12.39 3.50 8.55
C LEU A 47 -13.14 3.93 9.80
N ALA A 48 -12.40 4.34 10.83
CA ALA A 48 -12.99 4.84 12.08
C ALA A 48 -13.73 6.18 11.88
N HIS A 49 -13.31 6.97 10.89
CA HIS A 49 -13.96 8.22 10.47
C HIS A 49 -13.82 8.40 8.95
N LEU A 50 -14.64 9.28 8.39
CA LEU A 50 -14.62 9.61 6.97
C LEU A 50 -13.30 10.29 6.59
N ILE A 51 -12.63 9.75 5.57
CA ILE A 51 -11.53 10.41 4.87
C ILE A 51 -12.00 10.63 3.44
N ASN A 52 -11.91 11.86 2.92
CA ASN A 52 -12.38 12.21 1.57
C ASN A 52 -13.83 11.78 1.29
N LYS A 53 -14.72 11.84 2.30
CA LYS A 53 -16.12 11.40 2.22
C LYS A 53 -16.30 9.90 1.92
N VAL A 54 -15.28 9.09 2.20
CA VAL A 54 -15.28 7.64 2.01
C VAL A 54 -15.23 6.92 3.37
N HIS A 55 -16.01 5.84 3.49
CA HIS A 55 -16.13 5.02 4.71
C HIS A 55 -15.17 3.81 4.76
N LYS A 56 -14.62 3.41 3.61
CA LYS A 56 -13.77 2.22 3.48
C LYS A 56 -12.58 2.50 2.57
N ALA A 57 -11.40 2.06 2.96
CA ALA A 57 -10.20 2.04 2.14
C ALA A 57 -9.62 0.63 2.15
#